data_AF-A0A847N433-F1
#
_entry.id   AF-A0A847N433-F1
#
_cell.length_a   1.000
_cell.length_b   1.000
_cell.length_c   1.000
_cell.angle_alpha   90.00
_cell.angle_beta   90.00
_cell.angle_gamma   90.00
#
_symmetry.space_group_name_H-M   'P 1'
#
loop_
_entity.id
_entity.type
_entity.pdbx_description
1 polymer ?
#
loop_
_entity_poly.entity_id
_entity_poly.type
_entity_poly.pdbx_seq_one_letter_code
_entity_poly.pdbx_strand_id
1 'polypeptide(L)'
;MASDLFSQANEDFEKARSRGRIQSVLSNLAWKNSDLLSFYAVTDLIKPRNETYLGMRTIPVNQIIGSEGRYQDFSLAFYPKKELLRARW
;
A
#
# COMPACT_ATOMS: atom_id res chain seq x y z
N MET A 1 -16.22 -22.37 -3.44
CA MET A 1 -15.06 -22.03 -2.58
C MET A 1 -14.02 -21.17 -3.32
N ALA A 2 -13.27 -21.69 -4.31
CA ALA A 2 -12.25 -20.87 -5.01
C ALA A 2 -12.86 -19.74 -5.88
N SER A 3 -14.01 -20.00 -6.52
CA SER A 3 -14.79 -18.99 -7.26
C SER A 3 -15.32 -17.85 -6.38
N ASP A 4 -15.71 -18.19 -5.15
CA ASP A 4 -16.28 -17.23 -4.19
C ASP A 4 -15.18 -16.29 -3.69
N LEU A 5 -13.99 -16.83 -3.39
CA LEU A 5 -12.81 -16.05 -3.01
C LEU A 5 -12.38 -15.09 -4.12
N PHE A 6 -12.39 -15.54 -5.38
CA PHE A 6 -12.06 -14.68 -6.52
C PHE A 6 -13.07 -13.53 -6.68
N SER A 7 -14.36 -13.83 -6.53
CA SER A 7 -15.41 -12.81 -6.62
C SER A 7 -15.29 -11.79 -5.49
N GLN A 8 -15.01 -12.27 -4.27
CA GLN A 8 -14.79 -11.42 -3.10
C GLN A 8 -13.55 -10.54 -3.26
N ALA A 9 -12.42 -11.10 -3.71
CA ALA A 9 -11.20 -10.34 -3.98
C ALA A 9 -11.45 -9.22 -5.00
N ASN A 10 -12.21 -9.52 -6.07
CA ASN A 10 -12.55 -8.53 -7.08
C ASN A 10 -13.45 -7.40 -6.53
N GLU A 11 -14.43 -7.73 -5.69
CA GLU A 11 -15.28 -6.74 -5.03
C GLU A 11 -14.49 -5.86 -4.05
N ASP A 12 -13.59 -6.47 -3.27
CA ASP A 12 -12.73 -5.76 -2.33
C ASP A 12 -11.76 -4.83 -3.07
N PHE A 13 -11.24 -5.24 -4.22
CA PHE A 13 -10.42 -4.38 -5.09
C PHE A 13 -11.20 -3.16 -5.57
N GLU A 14 -12.44 -3.33 -6.02
CA GLU A 14 -13.28 -2.21 -6.46
C GLU A 14 -13.61 -1.23 -5.32
N LYS A 15 -13.91 -1.77 -4.13
CA LYS A 15 -14.12 -0.97 -2.92
C LYS A 15 -12.86 -0.19 -2.56
N ALA A 16 -11.69 -0.83 -2.59
CA ALA A 16 -10.41 -0.17 -2.31
C ALA A 16 -10.10 0.92 -3.35
N ARG A 17 -10.30 0.64 -4.64
CA ARG A 17 -10.04 1.58 -5.74
C ARG A 17 -10.98 2.79 -5.73
N SER A 18 -12.26 2.58 -5.43
CA SER A 18 -13.23 3.68 -5.31
C SER A 18 -12.91 4.60 -4.12
N ARG A 19 -12.57 4.02 -2.97
CA ARG A 19 -12.09 4.78 -1.79
C ARG A 19 -10.81 5.56 -2.09
N GLY A 20 -9.84 4.93 -2.77
CA GLY A 20 -8.61 5.59 -3.20
C GLY A 20 -8.86 6.79 -4.13
N ARG A 21 -9.81 6.67 -5.06
CA ARG A 21 -10.21 7.79 -5.93
C ARG A 21 -10.82 8.95 -5.14
N ILE A 22 -11.77 8.67 -4.25
CA ILE A 22 -12.37 9.69 -3.38
C ILE A 22 -11.31 10.37 -2.52
N GLN A 23 -10.43 9.59 -1.89
CA GLN A 23 -9.33 10.12 -1.08
C GLN A 23 -8.39 11.01 -1.90
N SER A 24 -8.07 10.63 -3.14
CA SER A 24 -7.23 11.44 -4.02
C SER A 24 -7.88 12.78 -4.37
N VAL A 25 -9.19 12.81 -4.63
CA VAL A 25 -9.92 14.07 -4.87
C VAL A 25 -9.86 14.97 -3.63
N LEU A 26 -10.12 14.41 -2.44
CA LEU A 26 -10.09 15.14 -1.18
C LEU A 26 -8.69 15.63 -0.82
N SER A 27 -7.65 14.82 -1.04
CA SER A 27 -6.26 15.20 -0.74
C SER A 27 -5.77 16.31 -1.66
N ASN A 28 -6.12 16.26 -2.95
CA ASN A 28 -5.83 17.35 -3.88
C ASN A 28 -6.54 18.64 -3.47
N LEU A 29 -7.80 18.59 -3.03
CA LEU A 29 -8.51 19.76 -2.54
C LEU A 29 -7.87 20.34 -1.26
N ALA A 30 -7.42 19.47 -0.36
CA ALA A 30 -6.75 19.85 0.88
C ALA A 30 -5.25 20.16 0.73
N TRP A 31 -4.71 20.11 -0.50
CA TRP A 31 -3.28 20.30 -0.81
C TRP A 31 -2.36 19.38 0.01
N LYS A 32 -2.82 18.15 0.28
CA LYS A 32 -2.07 17.13 1.00
C LYS A 32 -1.44 16.14 0.03
N ASN A 33 -0.17 15.80 0.25
CA ASN A 33 0.44 14.69 -0.46
C ASN A 33 -0.22 13.37 -0.02
N SER A 34 -0.65 12.56 -0.99
CA SER A 34 -1.31 11.27 -0.75
C SER A 34 -0.52 10.08 -1.28
N ASP A 35 0.74 10.32 -1.64
CA ASP A 35 1.65 9.30 -2.11
C ASP A 35 2.35 8.62 -0.95
N LEU A 36 2.62 7.33 -1.14
CA LEU A 36 3.41 6.58 -0.18
C LEU A 36 4.88 6.97 -0.33
N LEU A 37 5.56 7.19 0.78
CA LEU A 37 6.99 7.50 0.78
C LEU A 37 7.80 6.25 0.43
N SER A 38 8.88 6.45 -0.32
CA SER A 38 9.88 5.41 -0.54
C SER A 38 10.64 5.16 0.76
N PHE A 39 10.73 3.89 1.15
CA PHE A 39 11.51 3.47 2.32
C PHE A 39 12.96 3.96 2.20
N TYR A 40 13.60 3.71 1.04
CA TYR A 40 14.97 4.14 0.79
C TYR A 40 15.18 5.66 0.83
N ALA A 41 14.20 6.42 0.32
CA ALA A 41 14.28 7.88 0.38
C ALA A 41 14.19 8.39 1.82
N VAL A 42 13.35 7.76 2.65
CA VAL A 42 13.24 8.10 4.08
C VAL A 42 14.50 7.71 4.83
N THR A 43 15.08 6.54 4.57
CA THR A 43 16.33 6.12 5.22
C THR A 43 17.52 7.00 4.84
N ASP A 44 17.62 7.43 3.58
CA ASP A 44 18.69 8.33 3.12
C ASP A 44 18.58 9.73 3.75
N LEU A 45 17.36 10.20 4.01
CA LEU A 45 17.11 11.46 4.69
C LEU A 45 17.45 11.39 6.19
N ILE A 46 16.99 10.33 6.88
CA ILE A 46 17.12 10.20 8.34
C ILE A 46 18.54 9.74 8.74
N LYS A 47 19.23 9.00 7.87
CA LYS A 47 20.57 8.44 8.09
C LYS A 47 20.68 7.72 9.45
N PRO A 48 19.96 6.61 9.64
CA PRO A 48 20.06 5.81 10.86
C PRO A 48 21.53 5.45 11.12
N ARG A 49 22.05 5.80 12.30
CA ARG A 49 23.47 5.58 12.61
C ARG A 49 23.79 4.14 13.00
N ASN A 50 22.81 3.44 13.57
CA ASN A 50 22.98 2.10 14.12
C ASN A 50 21.89 1.19 13.55
N GLU A 51 22.22 0.46 12.50
CA GLU A 51 21.41 -0.64 11.98
C GLU A 51 21.99 -1.95 12.48
N THR A 52 21.16 -2.84 13.00
CA THR A 52 21.58 -4.17 13.44
C THR A 52 20.59 -5.22 12.94
N TYR A 53 21.13 -6.37 12.53
CA TYR A 53 20.30 -7.47 12.07
C TYR A 53 19.61 -8.14 13.26
N LEU A 54 18.27 -8.15 13.25
CA LEU A 54 17.45 -8.69 14.34
C LEU A 54 17.10 -10.18 14.18
N GLY A 55 17.63 -10.86 13.16
CA GLY A 55 17.24 -12.24 12.83
C GLY A 55 15.92 -12.33 12.07
N MET A 56 15.52 -13.57 11.76
CA MET A 56 14.21 -13.85 11.18
C MET A 56 13.12 -13.67 12.24
N ARG A 57 12.07 -12.90 11.90
CA ARG A 57 10.93 -12.64 12.76
C ARG A 57 9.63 -12.96 12.03
N THR A 58 8.70 -13.58 12.74
CA THR A 58 7.35 -13.81 12.22
C THR A 58 6.52 -12.55 12.36
N ILE A 59 5.77 -12.18 11.33
CA ILE A 59 4.85 -11.04 11.33
C ILE A 59 3.43 -11.58 11.21
N PRO A 60 2.49 -11.16 12.09
CA PRO A 60 1.08 -11.49 11.93
C PRO A 60 0.55 -11.03 10.57
N VAL A 61 -0.17 -11.90 9.85
CA VAL A 61 -0.66 -11.59 8.50
C VAL A 61 -1.55 -10.34 8.48
N ASN A 62 -2.36 -10.14 9.53
CA ASN A 62 -3.22 -8.97 9.68
C ASN A 62 -2.47 -7.64 9.91
N GLN A 63 -1.15 -7.68 10.16
CA GLN A 63 -0.30 -6.49 10.27
C GLN A 63 0.44 -6.18 8.96
N ILE A 64 0.31 -7.03 7.93
CA ILE A 64 0.93 -6.81 6.62
C ILE A 64 0.03 -5.87 5.82
N ILE A 65 0.41 -4.58 5.76
CA ILE A 65 -0.35 -3.55 5.05
C ILE A 65 0.13 -3.31 3.61
N GLY A 66 1.27 -3.87 3.20
CA GLY A 66 1.82 -3.69 1.86
C GLY A 66 3.18 -4.37 1.66
N SER A 67 3.79 -4.11 0.50
CA SER A 67 5.11 -4.63 0.14
C SER A 67 6.11 -3.49 -0.09
N GLU A 68 7.35 -3.74 0.32
CA GLU A 68 8.50 -2.89 0.03
C GLU A 68 8.74 -2.82 -1.50
N GLY A 69 9.29 -1.72 -2.00
CA GLY A 69 9.51 -1.49 -3.44
C GLY A 69 8.28 -1.12 -4.29
N ARG A 70 7.05 -1.13 -3.74
CA ARG A 70 5.82 -0.86 -4.50
C ARG A 70 5.10 0.45 -4.17
N TYR A 71 5.81 1.39 -3.56
CA TYR A 71 5.23 2.66 -3.08
C TYR A 71 4.51 3.48 -4.16
N GLN A 72 4.89 3.33 -5.43
CA GLN A 72 4.24 4.02 -6.56
C GLN A 72 2.90 3.39 -6.98
N ASP A 73 2.67 2.12 -6.62
CA ASP A 73 1.45 1.38 -7.00
C ASP A 73 0.28 1.70 -6.06
N PHE A 74 0.56 2.29 -4.89
CA PHE A 74 -0.41 2.50 -3.82
C PHE A 74 -0.44 3.96 -3.32
N SER A 75 -1.55 4.34 -2.69
CA SER A 75 -1.65 5.59 -1.93
C SER A 75 -1.04 5.46 -0.52
N LEU A 76 -0.93 6.57 0.20
CA LEU A 76 -0.55 6.59 1.62
C LEU A 76 -1.45 5.71 2.51
N ALA A 77 -2.72 5.52 2.10
CA ALA A 77 -3.67 4.62 2.77
C ALA A 77 -3.71 3.21 2.14
N PHE A 78 -2.71 2.85 1.35
CA PHE A 78 -2.56 1.54 0.70
C PHE A 78 -3.67 1.19 -0.30
N TYR A 79 -4.37 2.18 -0.86
CA TYR A 79 -5.33 1.94 -1.94
C TYR A 79 -4.61 1.75 -3.30
N PRO A 80 -5.03 0.77 -4.12
CA PRO A 80 -4.41 0.50 -5.40
C PRO A 80 -4.67 1.64 -6.39
N LYS A 81 -3.60 2.12 -7.04
CA LYS A 81 -3.67 3.17 -8.07
C LYS A 81 -3.82 2.62 -9.49
N LYS A 82 -3.26 1.44 -9.75
CA LYS A 82 -3.15 0.85 -11.09
C LYS A 82 -4.13 -0.32 -11.27
N GLU A 83 -4.74 -0.41 -12.45
CA GLU A 83 -5.70 -1.49 -12.79
C GLU A 83 -5.05 -2.88 -12.86
N LEU A 84 -3.81 -2.94 -13.33
CA LEU A 84 -3.00 -4.17 -13.39
C LEU A 84 -2.84 -4.90 -12.04
N LEU A 85 -3.13 -4.21 -10.92
CA LEU A 85 -3.07 -4.78 -9.58
C LEU A 85 -4.22 -5.74 -9.30
N ARG A 86 -5.34 -5.65 -10.03
CA ARG A 86 -6.53 -6.50 -9.84
C ARG A 86 -6.22 -7.98 -9.91
N ALA A 87 -5.37 -8.39 -10.85
CA ALA A 87 -4.99 -9.80 -11.02
C ALA A 87 -4.14 -10.34 -9.86
N ARG A 88 -3.63 -9.47 -8.99
CA ARG A 88 -2.72 -9.80 -7.88
C ARG A 88 -3.26 -9.32 -6.52
N TRP A 89 -4.52 -8.93 -6.45
CA TRP A 89 -5.22 -8.51 -5.24
C TRP A 89 -5.76 -9.74 -4.51
#